data_AF-A0A7X8YT08-F1
#
_entry.id   AF-A0A7X8YT08-F1
#
_cell.length_a   1.000
_cell.length_b   1.000
_cell.length_c   1.000
_cell.angle_alpha   90.00
_cell.angle_beta   90.00
_cell.angle_gamma   90.00
#
_symmetry.space_group_name_H-M   'P 1'
#
loop_
_entity.id
_entity.type
_entity.pdbx_description
1 polymer ?
#
loop_
_entity_poly.entity_id
_entity_poly.type
_entity_poly.pdbx_seq_one_letter_code
_entity_poly.pdbx_strand_id
1 'polypeptide(L)'
;MRRRHAGAGIIGGAILLASLATHAGCKFMAGSAGAGEKMLTVLDPRGQPSGRFGRRGEAGAHMMAIFDPETQPVMSRDELLPLRMAPRLESLEGKTIYLVDTGFEGGKAFLEEMQEWFRQNMPAVRTVVHVKSGNAFSDSPELWVELKKKADGVVFGVGG
;
A
#
# COMPACT_ATOMS: atom_id res chain seq x y z
N MET A 1 71.65 0.14 4.94
CA MET A 1 71.91 0.04 3.49
C MET A 1 70.73 0.69 2.75
N ARG A 2 71.03 1.66 1.85
CA ARG A 2 70.26 2.34 0.77
C ARG A 2 68.81 1.89 0.48
N ARG A 3 67.86 2.66 -0.09
CA ARG A 3 67.63 4.07 -0.54
C ARG A 3 66.14 4.15 -0.95
N ARG A 4 65.61 5.37 -1.08
CA ARG A 4 64.27 5.75 -1.61
C ARG A 4 64.12 5.59 -3.14
N HIS A 5 62.86 5.78 -3.61
CA HIS A 5 62.36 6.12 -4.98
C HIS A 5 62.13 4.94 -5.94
N ALA A 6 61.28 4.97 -6.97
CA ALA A 6 60.04 5.67 -7.37
C ALA A 6 59.72 5.14 -8.80
N GLY A 7 58.44 5.02 -9.18
CA GLY A 7 57.96 5.25 -10.57
C GLY A 7 58.02 4.15 -11.65
N ALA A 8 56.85 3.97 -12.29
CA ALA A 8 56.54 3.64 -13.71
C ALA A 8 57.05 2.31 -14.31
N GLY A 9 56.30 1.52 -15.10
CA GLY A 9 54.92 1.60 -15.63
C GLY A 9 54.72 0.58 -16.77
N ILE A 10 53.44 0.32 -17.10
CA ILE A 10 52.85 -0.09 -18.41
C ILE A 10 53.26 -1.49 -18.99
N ILE A 11 52.49 -2.35 -19.68
CA ILE A 11 51.27 -2.33 -20.54
C ILE A 11 50.70 -3.78 -20.61
N GLY A 12 49.37 -3.93 -20.73
CA GLY A 12 48.73 -5.09 -21.37
C GLY A 12 47.72 -5.79 -20.45
N GLY A 13 46.41 -5.50 -20.45
CA GLY A 13 45.56 -5.16 -21.57
C GLY A 13 44.85 -6.42 -22.09
N ALA A 14 43.99 -7.03 -21.28
CA ALA A 14 43.03 -8.05 -21.73
C ALA A 14 41.64 -7.43 -21.77
N ILE A 15 41.30 -6.94 -22.97
CA ILE A 15 40.02 -6.34 -23.35
C ILE A 15 39.03 -7.44 -23.74
N LEU A 16 37.82 -7.31 -23.17
CA LEU A 16 36.49 -7.71 -23.64
C LEU A 16 36.31 -8.99 -24.48
N LEU A 17 35.40 -9.83 -23.99
CA LEU A 17 34.32 -10.38 -24.82
C LEU A 17 33.01 -10.32 -24.03
N ALA A 18 32.32 -9.19 -24.18
CA ALA A 18 30.90 -9.06 -23.86
C ALA A 18 30.12 -9.85 -24.91
N SER A 19 29.34 -10.84 -24.49
CA SER A 19 28.25 -11.40 -25.31
C SER A 19 26.93 -10.95 -24.71
N LEU A 20 26.41 -9.90 -25.35
CA LEU A 20 25.03 -9.46 -25.28
C LEU A 20 24.16 -10.56 -25.93
N ALA A 21 23.29 -11.20 -25.17
CA ALA A 21 22.17 -11.97 -25.71
C ALA A 21 20.92 -11.62 -24.90
N THR A 22 20.28 -10.56 -25.36
CA THR A 22 18.85 -10.27 -25.24
C THR A 22 18.06 -11.57 -25.35
N HIS A 23 17.25 -11.91 -24.36
CA HIS A 23 15.91 -12.50 -24.54
C HIS A 23 15.09 -12.13 -23.32
N ALA A 24 14.27 -11.09 -23.50
CA ALA A 24 13.12 -10.79 -22.67
C ALA A 24 12.16 -11.98 -22.73
N GLY A 25 12.42 -12.98 -21.90
CA GLY A 25 11.46 -14.02 -21.55
C GLY A 25 10.61 -13.47 -20.42
N CYS A 26 9.43 -12.96 -20.76
CA CYS A 26 8.36 -12.71 -19.82
C CYS A 26 8.02 -14.06 -19.16
N LYS A 27 8.70 -14.39 -18.04
CA LYS A 27 8.30 -15.50 -17.18
C LYS A 27 7.01 -15.04 -16.51
N PHE A 28 5.90 -15.37 -17.15
CA PHE A 28 4.61 -15.48 -16.48
C PHE A 28 4.87 -16.36 -15.25
N MET A 29 4.87 -15.76 -14.07
CA MET A 29 4.89 -16.49 -12.81
C MET A 29 3.55 -17.22 -12.74
N ALA A 30 3.50 -18.40 -13.35
CA ALA A 30 2.39 -19.31 -13.22
C ALA A 30 2.33 -19.70 -11.75
N GLY A 31 1.38 -19.10 -11.02
CA GLY A 31 1.04 -19.54 -9.68
C GLY A 31 0.81 -21.04 -9.71
N SER A 32 1.39 -21.74 -8.73
CA SER A 32 1.16 -23.16 -8.49
C SER A 32 -0.35 -23.38 -8.38
N ALA A 33 -0.92 -24.08 -9.37
CA ALA A 33 -2.32 -24.48 -9.31
C ALA A 33 -2.44 -25.59 -8.26
N GLY A 34 -3.26 -25.34 -7.23
CA GLY A 34 -3.63 -26.36 -6.26
C GLY A 34 -4.18 -27.59 -6.97
N ALA A 35 -3.53 -28.72 -6.76
CA ALA A 35 -3.91 -29.99 -7.36
C ALA A 35 -5.20 -30.49 -6.71
N GLY A 36 -6.37 -30.06 -7.21
CA GLY A 36 -7.65 -30.56 -6.71
C GLY A 36 -8.93 -29.87 -7.19
N GLU A 37 -8.87 -28.89 -8.10
CA GLU A 37 -10.03 -28.02 -8.36
C GLU A 37 -10.84 -28.42 -9.60
N LYS A 38 -12.16 -28.56 -9.42
CA LYS A 38 -13.12 -28.81 -10.52
C LYS A 38 -13.21 -27.57 -11.40
N MET A 39 -12.54 -27.63 -12.54
CA MET A 39 -12.54 -26.57 -13.54
C MET A 39 -13.82 -26.62 -14.38
N LEU A 40 -14.60 -25.55 -14.37
CA LEU A 40 -15.83 -25.44 -15.16
C LEU A 40 -15.48 -24.98 -16.57
N THR A 41 -15.95 -25.71 -17.58
CA THR A 41 -15.90 -25.25 -18.98
C THR A 41 -17.23 -24.61 -19.30
N VAL A 42 -17.24 -23.29 -19.47
CA VAL A 42 -18.44 -22.56 -19.86
C VAL A 42 -18.55 -22.63 -21.38
N LEU A 43 -19.75 -22.92 -21.87
CA LEU A 43 -20.06 -22.95 -23.30
C LEU A 43 -20.81 -21.67 -23.68
N ASP A 44 -20.54 -21.13 -24.86
CA ASP A 44 -21.34 -20.07 -25.46
C ASP A 44 -22.73 -20.60 -25.88
N PRO A 45 -23.68 -19.73 -26.25
CA PRO A 45 -25.02 -20.16 -26.71
C PRO A 45 -25.01 -21.07 -27.95
N ARG A 46 -23.87 -21.23 -28.64
CA ARG A 46 -23.66 -22.11 -29.78
C ARG A 46 -22.89 -23.39 -29.39
N GLY A 47 -22.67 -23.62 -28.09
CA GLY A 47 -21.98 -24.79 -27.54
C GLY A 47 -20.46 -24.75 -27.62
N GLN A 48 -19.84 -23.62 -27.98
CA GLN A 48 -18.39 -23.50 -28.10
C GLN A 48 -17.76 -23.12 -26.74
N PRO A 49 -16.58 -23.67 -26.37
CA PRO A 49 -15.95 -23.35 -25.09
C PRO A 49 -15.52 -21.87 -25.06
N SER A 50 -16.12 -21.09 -24.16
CA SER A 50 -15.80 -19.67 -23.96
C SER A 50 -14.63 -19.45 -22.99
N GLY A 51 -14.21 -20.50 -22.29
CA GLY A 51 -13.06 -20.49 -21.39
C GLY A 51 -13.12 -21.59 -20.33
N ARG A 52 -12.00 -21.79 -19.64
CA ARG A 52 -11.92 -22.64 -18.44
C ARG A 52 -11.91 -21.74 -17.21
N PHE A 53 -12.94 -21.84 -16.39
CA PHE A 53 -13.16 -21.00 -15.21
C PHE A 53 -13.03 -21.82 -13.93
N GLY A 54 -12.69 -21.15 -12.82
CA GLY A 54 -12.43 -21.80 -11.54
C GLY A 54 -10.96 -22.07 -11.25
N ARG A 55 -10.03 -21.33 -11.87
CA ARG A 55 -8.65 -21.28 -11.39
C ARG A 55 -8.65 -20.47 -10.09
N ARG A 56 -8.70 -21.14 -8.94
CA ARG A 56 -8.56 -20.45 -7.66
C ARG A 56 -7.09 -20.12 -7.45
N GLY A 57 -6.81 -18.92 -6.96
CA GLY A 57 -5.51 -18.64 -6.35
C GLY A 57 -5.44 -19.37 -5.02
N GLU A 58 -4.31 -20.00 -4.72
CA GLU A 58 -4.04 -20.54 -3.37
C GLU A 58 -4.29 -19.48 -2.29
N ALA A 59 -4.66 -19.90 -1.08
CA ALA A 59 -4.76 -18.96 0.04
C ALA A 59 -3.41 -18.25 0.24
N GLY A 60 -3.41 -16.91 0.22
CA GLY A 60 -2.17 -16.10 0.25
C GLY A 60 -1.51 -15.87 -1.11
N ALA A 61 -2.16 -16.21 -2.22
CA ALA A 61 -1.70 -15.83 -3.56
C ALA A 61 -1.62 -14.30 -3.72
N HIS A 62 -0.76 -13.86 -4.65
CA HIS A 62 -0.59 -12.45 -5.00
C HIS A 62 -1.93 -11.79 -5.35
N MET A 63 -2.12 -10.52 -4.98
CA MET A 63 -3.39 -9.79 -5.13
C MET A 63 -4.00 -9.87 -6.54
N MET A 64 -3.15 -9.89 -7.58
CA MET A 64 -3.57 -10.01 -8.98
C MET A 64 -4.00 -11.43 -9.41
N ALA A 65 -3.90 -12.43 -8.53
CA ALA A 65 -4.34 -13.81 -8.74
C ALA A 65 -5.65 -14.13 -8.02
N ILE A 66 -6.28 -13.12 -7.39
CA ILE A 66 -7.52 -13.26 -6.63
C ILE A 66 -8.70 -13.06 -7.59
N PHE A 67 -9.37 -14.16 -7.95
CA PHE A 67 -10.51 -14.14 -8.88
C PHE A 67 -11.84 -14.49 -8.20
N ASP A 68 -11.87 -14.69 -6.89
CA ASP A 68 -13.05 -15.12 -6.15
C ASP A 68 -13.20 -14.36 -4.82
N PRO A 69 -14.25 -13.51 -4.67
CA PRO A 69 -14.49 -12.77 -3.44
C PRO A 69 -14.85 -13.65 -2.23
N GLU A 70 -15.31 -14.89 -2.41
CA GLU A 70 -15.60 -15.81 -1.30
C GLU A 70 -14.31 -16.34 -0.64
N THR A 71 -13.17 -16.25 -1.33
CA THR A 71 -11.85 -16.64 -0.80
C THR A 71 -11.17 -15.54 0.01
N GLN A 72 -11.83 -14.39 0.15
CA GLN A 72 -11.43 -13.32 1.06
C GLN A 72 -12.62 -12.98 1.98
N PRO A 73 -12.43 -13.02 3.30
CA PRO A 73 -11.20 -12.63 3.99
C PRO A 73 -10.31 -13.83 4.33
N VAL A 74 -8.99 -13.65 4.20
CA VAL A 74 -7.97 -14.58 4.72
C VAL A 74 -7.90 -14.61 6.25
N MET A 75 -8.64 -13.72 6.90
CA MET A 75 -8.68 -13.56 8.34
C MET A 75 -10.04 -13.99 8.88
N SER A 76 -10.02 -14.87 9.87
CA SER A 76 -11.21 -15.24 10.63
C SER A 76 -11.79 -14.02 11.34
N ARG A 77 -13.08 -14.09 11.69
CA ARG A 77 -13.75 -13.02 12.46
C ARG A 77 -12.97 -12.67 13.74
N ASP A 78 -12.41 -13.66 14.42
CA ASP A 78 -11.67 -13.47 15.68
C ASP A 78 -10.36 -12.72 15.47
N GLU A 79 -9.68 -12.93 14.34
CA GLU A 79 -8.47 -12.18 13.93
C GLU A 79 -8.78 -10.75 13.50
N LEU A 80 -10.01 -10.45 13.08
CA LEU A 80 -10.47 -9.09 12.74
C LEU A 80 -10.85 -8.27 13.98
N LEU A 81 -11.23 -8.90 15.09
CA LEU A 81 -11.63 -8.20 16.33
C LEU A 81 -10.57 -7.25 16.91
N PRO A 82 -9.25 -7.49 16.83
CA PRO A 82 -8.26 -6.50 17.24
C PRO A 82 -8.02 -5.39 16.20
N LEU A 83 -8.44 -5.55 14.94
CA LEU A 83 -8.28 -4.58 13.84
C LEU A 83 -9.46 -3.62 13.70
N ARG A 84 -10.28 -3.47 14.74
CA ARG A 84 -11.47 -2.60 14.69
C ARG A 84 -11.05 -1.13 14.60
N MET A 85 -11.91 -0.35 13.96
CA MET A 85 -11.81 1.11 13.99
C MET A 85 -11.85 1.62 15.43
N ALA A 86 -11.30 2.81 15.64
CA ALA A 86 -11.36 3.48 16.93
C ALA A 86 -12.81 3.55 17.45
N PRO A 87 -13.04 3.40 18.77
CA PRO A 87 -14.36 3.58 19.36
C PRO A 87 -14.95 4.93 18.96
N ARG A 88 -16.26 4.95 18.70
CA ARG A 88 -16.96 6.19 18.37
C ARG A 88 -16.97 7.11 19.59
N LEU A 89 -16.70 8.40 19.36
CA LEU A 89 -16.89 9.43 20.37
C LEU A 89 -18.39 9.74 20.52
N GLU A 90 -18.86 9.87 21.76
CA GLU A 90 -20.24 10.28 22.05
C GLU A 90 -20.49 11.77 21.74
N SER A 91 -19.45 12.60 21.80
CA SER A 91 -19.50 14.04 21.53
C SER A 91 -18.10 14.56 21.16
N LEU A 92 -18.06 15.67 20.40
CA LEU A 92 -16.82 16.34 19.99
C LEU A 92 -16.43 17.49 20.93
N GLU A 93 -17.31 17.91 21.84
CA GLU A 93 -17.05 19.03 22.75
C GLU A 93 -15.80 18.79 23.61
N GLY A 94 -14.89 19.76 23.59
CA GLY A 94 -13.63 19.72 24.32
C GLY A 94 -12.63 18.67 23.81
N LYS A 95 -12.90 18.02 22.66
CA LYS A 95 -12.02 17.01 22.05
C LYS A 95 -11.03 17.62 21.08
N THR A 96 -9.93 16.91 20.86
CA THR A 96 -8.89 17.24 19.89
C THR A 96 -9.02 16.35 18.66
N ILE A 97 -9.41 16.93 17.54
CA ILE A 97 -9.58 16.26 16.25
C ILE A 97 -8.40 16.62 15.34
N TYR A 98 -7.66 15.60 14.92
CA TYR A 98 -6.57 15.76 13.95
C TYR A 98 -7.12 15.67 12.53
N LEU A 99 -6.77 16.65 11.71
CA LEU A 99 -7.10 16.72 10.29
C LEU A 99 -5.82 16.40 9.51
N VAL A 100 -5.68 15.14 9.10
CA VAL A 100 -4.44 14.63 8.50
C VAL A 100 -4.55 14.63 6.98
N ASP A 101 -3.76 15.48 6.33
CA ASP A 101 -3.57 15.41 4.89
C ASP A 101 -2.64 14.25 4.56
N THR A 102 -3.09 13.34 3.68
CA THR A 102 -2.32 12.17 3.26
C THR A 102 -1.52 12.40 1.98
N GLY A 103 -1.59 13.60 1.40
CA GLY A 103 -0.83 14.00 0.22
C GLY A 103 -1.58 13.80 -1.10
N PHE A 104 -2.90 13.62 -1.06
CA PHE A 104 -3.74 13.71 -2.25
C PHE A 104 -3.96 15.19 -2.63
N GLU A 105 -4.05 15.45 -3.92
CA GLU A 105 -4.30 16.80 -4.42
C GLU A 105 -5.63 17.34 -3.88
N GLY A 106 -5.64 18.60 -3.46
CA GLY A 106 -6.80 19.26 -2.83
C GLY A 106 -7.06 18.88 -1.37
N GLY A 107 -6.50 17.78 -0.85
CA GLY A 107 -6.76 17.28 0.50
C GLY A 107 -6.46 18.31 1.60
N LYS A 108 -5.28 18.92 1.57
CA LYS A 108 -4.89 19.97 2.52
C LYS A 108 -5.85 21.16 2.54
N ALA A 109 -6.19 21.70 1.36
CA ALA A 109 -7.05 22.89 1.26
C ALA A 109 -8.44 22.61 1.84
N PHE A 110 -9.01 21.45 1.53
CA PHE A 110 -10.28 21.02 2.10
C PHE A 110 -10.23 20.89 3.63
N LEU A 111 -9.15 20.33 4.18
CA LEU A 111 -8.99 20.20 5.63
C LEU A 111 -8.79 21.55 6.34
N GLU A 112 -8.17 22.53 5.67
CA GLU A 112 -8.05 23.90 6.19
C GLU A 112 -9.41 24.61 6.24
N GLU A 113 -10.23 24.48 5.20
CA GLU A 113 -11.62 24.99 5.21
C GLU A 113 -12.48 24.29 6.28
N MET A 114 -12.28 22.98 6.48
CA MET A 114 -12.94 22.25 7.54
C MET A 114 -12.52 22.76 8.93
N GLN A 115 -11.22 23.01 9.15
CA GLN A 115 -10.73 23.62 10.39
C GLN A 115 -11.40 24.96 10.65
N GLU A 116 -11.52 25.80 9.62
CA GLU A 116 -12.17 27.10 9.73
C GLU A 116 -13.66 26.96 10.05
N TRP A 117 -14.35 26.00 9.45
CA TRP A 117 -15.75 25.68 9.80
C TRP A 117 -15.90 25.27 11.27
N PHE A 118 -15.01 24.41 11.80
CA PHE A 118 -15.02 24.03 13.21
C PHE A 118 -14.80 25.24 14.11
N ARG A 119 -13.88 26.13 13.76
CA ARG A 119 -13.60 27.36 14.51
C ARG A 119 -14.83 28.25 14.63
N GLN A 120 -15.65 28.34 13.56
CA GLN A 120 -16.84 29.19 13.52
C GLN A 120 -18.07 28.53 14.18
N ASN A 121 -18.29 27.24 13.93
CA ASN A 121 -19.55 26.56 14.27
C ASN A 121 -19.44 25.67 15.53
N MET A 122 -18.24 25.22 15.86
CA MET A 122 -17.97 24.32 16.99
C MET A 122 -16.69 24.73 17.73
N PRO A 123 -16.60 25.94 18.30
CA PRO A 123 -15.36 26.48 18.88
C PRO A 123 -14.85 25.70 20.09
N ALA A 124 -15.68 24.84 20.70
CA ALA A 124 -15.28 23.94 21.77
C ALA A 124 -14.43 22.75 21.27
N VAL A 125 -14.43 22.47 19.96
CA VAL A 125 -13.63 21.41 19.33
C VAL A 125 -12.26 21.98 18.97
N ARG A 126 -11.19 21.30 19.38
CA ARG A 126 -9.83 21.67 19.01
C ARG A 126 -9.44 20.91 17.75
N THR A 127 -9.10 21.62 16.69
CA THR A 127 -8.66 20.99 15.43
C THR A 127 -7.18 21.24 15.15
N VAL A 128 -6.45 20.21 14.72
CA VAL A 128 -5.04 20.31 14.34
C VAL A 128 -4.85 19.78 12.92
N VAL A 129 -4.45 20.64 11.98
CA VAL A 129 -4.09 20.21 10.62
C VAL A 129 -2.65 19.67 10.64
N HIS A 130 -2.45 18.47 10.10
CA HIS A 130 -1.16 17.82 10.02
C HIS A 130 -0.94 17.25 8.61
N VAL A 131 0.19 17.57 7.98
CA VAL A 131 0.56 17.00 6.68
C VAL A 131 1.44 15.79 6.91
N LYS A 132 0.95 14.61 6.49
CA LYS A 132 1.67 13.35 6.62
C LYS A 132 2.93 13.38 5.75
N SER A 133 4.02 12.81 6.26
CA SER A 133 5.24 12.63 5.47
C SER A 133 5.12 11.47 4.47
N GLY A 134 5.85 11.58 3.36
CA GLY A 134 5.81 10.61 2.26
C GLY A 134 4.55 10.72 1.40
N ASN A 135 4.19 9.64 0.72
CA ASN A 135 2.95 9.57 -0.05
C ASN A 135 1.81 8.95 0.79
N ALA A 136 0.60 8.93 0.24
CA ALA A 136 -0.59 8.38 0.89
C ALA A 136 -0.45 6.91 1.33
N PHE A 137 0.43 6.15 0.66
CA PHE A 137 0.63 4.72 0.92
C PHE A 137 1.87 4.43 1.78
N SER A 138 2.67 5.45 2.09
CA SER A 138 3.86 5.29 2.92
C SER A 138 3.46 5.15 4.38
N ASP A 139 4.13 4.29 5.14
CA ASP A 139 3.90 4.23 6.58
C ASP A 139 4.38 5.52 7.28
N SER A 140 3.82 5.85 8.44
CA SER A 140 4.15 7.04 9.22
C SER A 140 4.14 6.74 10.73
N PRO A 141 5.13 5.96 11.22
CA PRO A 141 5.15 5.49 12.59
C PRO A 141 5.16 6.61 13.63
N GLU A 142 5.82 7.73 13.34
CA GLU A 142 5.88 8.89 14.23
C GLU A 142 4.50 9.56 14.36
N LEU A 143 3.78 9.69 13.24
CA LEU A 143 2.41 10.22 13.22
C LEU A 143 1.48 9.32 14.05
N TRP A 144 1.59 8.00 13.90
CA TRP A 144 0.76 7.06 14.67
C TRP A 144 0.98 7.17 16.17
N VAL A 145 2.22 7.38 16.61
CA VAL A 145 2.56 7.60 18.02
C VAL A 145 1.99 8.93 18.51
N GLU A 146 2.02 9.97 17.69
CA GLU A 146 1.44 11.27 18.04
C GLU A 146 -0.09 11.18 18.18
N LEU A 147 -0.77 10.64 17.17
CA LEU A 147 -2.22 10.55 17.14
C LEU A 147 -2.75 9.75 18.35
N LYS A 148 -2.10 8.63 18.69
CA LYS A 148 -2.46 7.83 19.88
C LYS A 148 -2.35 8.59 21.20
N LYS A 149 -1.48 9.60 21.28
CA LYS A 149 -1.22 10.37 22.51
C LYS A 149 -2.09 11.61 22.63
N LYS A 150 -2.41 12.25 21.51
CA LYS A 150 -2.97 13.61 21.50
C LYS A 150 -4.34 13.71 20.82
N ALA A 151 -4.70 12.77 19.96
CA ALA A 151 -5.93 12.83 19.20
C ALA A 151 -7.03 12.04 19.90
N ASP A 152 -8.18 12.66 20.10
CA ASP A 152 -9.42 11.97 20.46
C ASP A 152 -10.09 11.40 19.19
N GLY A 153 -9.87 12.04 18.04
CA GLY A 153 -10.38 11.60 16.74
C GLY A 153 -9.51 12.09 15.59
N VAL A 154 -9.64 11.45 14.43
CA VAL A 154 -8.82 11.74 13.24
C VAL A 154 -9.69 11.74 11.99
N VAL A 155 -9.48 12.72 11.12
CA VAL A 155 -10.04 12.79 9.76
C VAL A 155 -8.88 12.71 8.78
N PHE A 156 -8.90 11.76 7.86
CA PHE A 156 -7.89 11.64 6.81
C PHE A 156 -8.41 12.25 5.51
N GLY A 157 -7.66 13.21 4.95
CA GLY A 157 -7.88 13.73 3.61
C GLY A 157 -7.30 12.76 2.58
N VAL A 158 -8.15 11.89 2.02
CA VAL A 158 -7.77 10.83 1.05
C VAL A 158 -8.12 11.19 -0.41
N GLY A 159 -8.44 12.45 -0.67
CA GLY A 159 -8.84 12.95 -1.99
C GLY A 159 -9.56 14.30 -1.85
N GLY A 160 -9.50 15.13 -2.90
CA GLY A 160 -10.18 16.43 -3.01
C GLY A 160 -10.94 16.54 -4.33
#